data_AF-A0A6I9Q1G4-F1
#
_entry.id   AF-A0A6I9Q1G4-F1
#
_cell.length_a   1.000
_cell.length_b   1.000
_cell.length_c   1.000
_cell.angle_alpha   90.00
_cell.angle_beta   90.00
_cell.angle_gamma   90.00
#
_symmetry.space_group_name_H-M   'P 1'
#
loop_
_entity.id
_entity.type
_entity.pdbx_description
1 polymer ?
#
loop_
_entity_poly.entity_id
_entity_poly.type
_entity_poly.pdbx_seq_one_letter_code
_entity_poly.pdbx_strand_id
1 'polypeptide(L)'
;CNPNLQVFNVFINNIDERLPRIALFSTRAIRSGEELTFDYKMQIDPVDTESTKMDSSFNLAGLPGSPKKRIRVECRCGSDSCRKYLF
;
A
#
# COMPACT_ATOMS: atom_id res chain seq x y z
N CYS A 1 5.29 5.22 -3.94
CA CYS A 1 4.79 6.57 -3.55
C CYS A 1 4.77 7.56 -4.70
N ASN A 2 5.73 7.51 -5.63
CA ASN A 2 5.69 8.24 -6.91
C ASN A 2 5.85 7.25 -8.09
N PRO A 3 4.82 6.43 -8.37
CA PRO A 3 4.90 5.37 -9.38
C PRO A 3 4.89 5.90 -10.82
N ASN A 4 5.36 5.08 -11.77
CA ASN A 4 5.26 5.34 -13.21
C ASN A 4 4.18 4.50 -13.92
N LEU A 5 3.55 3.57 -13.20
CA LEU A 5 2.40 2.78 -13.65
C LEU A 5 1.14 3.07 -12.82
N GLN A 6 -0.01 2.99 -13.48
CA GLN A 6 -1.33 3.02 -12.88
C GLN A 6 -2.12 1.77 -13.24
N VAL A 7 -2.91 1.28 -12.29
CA VAL A 7 -3.75 0.09 -12.44
C VAL A 7 -5.13 0.48 -12.95
N PHE A 8 -5.58 -0.22 -13.99
CA PHE A 8 -6.92 -0.10 -14.57
C PHE A 8 -7.62 -1.45 -14.62
N ASN A 9 -8.93 -1.43 -14.38
CA ASN A 9 -9.80 -2.56 -14.62
C ASN A 9 -10.17 -2.59 -16.11
N VAL A 10 -9.87 -3.69 -16.79
CA VAL A 10 -10.16 -3.87 -18.22
C VAL A 10 -11.09 -5.07 -18.41
N PHE A 11 -12.10 -4.88 -19.24
CA PHE A 11 -13.12 -5.87 -19.56
C PHE A 11 -13.02 -6.18 -21.04
N ILE A 12 -12.62 -7.41 -21.38
CA ILE A 12 -12.42 -7.84 -22.77
C ILE A 12 -13.49 -8.87 -23.14
N ASN A 13 -13.52 -9.99 -22.42
CA ASN A 13 -14.43 -11.12 -22.70
C ASN A 13 -15.55 -11.29 -21.66
N ASN A 14 -15.52 -10.50 -20.58
CA ASN A 14 -16.48 -10.54 -19.49
C ASN A 14 -16.67 -9.11 -18.97
N ILE A 15 -17.92 -8.69 -18.79
CA ILE A 15 -18.32 -7.36 -18.29
C ILE A 15 -18.68 -7.37 -16.79
N ASP A 16 -18.58 -8.52 -16.12
CA ASP A 16 -18.80 -8.61 -14.67
C ASP A 16 -17.75 -7.77 -13.93
N GLU A 17 -18.18 -6.65 -13.35
CA GLU A 17 -17.34 -5.68 -12.65
C GLU A 17 -16.59 -6.26 -11.44
N ARG A 18 -17.03 -7.42 -10.94
CA ARG A 18 -16.36 -8.13 -9.83
C ARG A 18 -15.16 -8.93 -10.30
N LEU A 19 -15.05 -9.20 -11.60
CA LEU A 19 -13.99 -10.02 -12.22
C LEU A 19 -13.26 -9.26 -13.35
N PRO A 20 -12.74 -8.04 -13.09
CA PRO A 20 -11.97 -7.31 -14.09
C PRO A 20 -10.62 -7.98 -14.34
N ARG A 21 -10.08 -7.81 -15.56
CA ARG A 21 -8.66 -8.05 -15.78
C ARG A 21 -7.89 -6.81 -15.30
N ILE A 22 -6.92 -7.02 -14.42
CA ILE A 22 -6.04 -5.96 -13.93
C ILE A 22 -4.98 -5.69 -15.00
N ALA A 23 -4.93 -4.47 -15.51
CA ALA A 23 -3.93 -4.03 -16.48
C ALA A 23 -3.15 -2.82 -15.93
N LEU A 24 -1.86 -2.76 -16.23
CA LEU A 24 -1.00 -1.64 -15.86
C LEU A 24 -0.71 -0.78 -17.09
N PHE A 25 -0.88 0.53 -16.95
CA PHE A 25 -0.59 1.51 -17.98
C PHE A 25 0.42 2.54 -17.47
N SER A 26 1.32 2.99 -18.33
CA SER A 26 2.28 4.04 -18.01
C SER A 26 1.58 5.39 -17.85
N THR A 27 1.89 6.13 -16.79
CA THR A 27 1.34 7.49 -16.55
C THR A 27 2.21 8.60 -17.16
N ARG A 28 3.43 8.25 -17.58
CA ARG A 28 4.39 9.12 -18.27
C ARG A 28 5.33 8.28 -19.12
N ALA A 29 6.15 8.93 -19.94
CA ALA A 29 7.26 8.25 -20.62
C ALA A 29 8.24 7.64 -19.61
N ILE A 30 8.68 6.41 -19.89
CA ILE A 30 9.58 5.62 -19.04
C ILE A 30 10.88 5.38 -19.81
N ARG A 31 12.02 5.66 -19.18
CA ARG A 31 13.33 5.47 -19.81
C ARG A 31 13.77 4.00 -19.73
N SER A 32 14.62 3.58 -20.68
CA SER A 32 15.24 2.25 -20.61
C SER A 32 16.04 2.11 -19.32
N GLY A 33 15.89 0.98 -18.63
CA GLY A 33 16.54 0.70 -17.33
C GLY A 33 15.86 1.34 -16.11
N GLU A 34 14.77 2.10 -16.30
CA GLU A 34 13.97 2.60 -15.18
C GLU A 34 13.10 1.48 -14.59
N GLU A 35 13.04 1.38 -13.26
CA GLU A 35 12.18 0.39 -12.58
C GLU A 35 10.69 0.72 -12.79
N LEU A 36 9.90 -0.28 -13.17
CA LEU A 36 8.46 -0.16 -13.29
C LEU A 36 7.79 -0.31 -11.92
N THR A 37 7.04 0.69 -11.48
CA THR A 37 6.44 0.73 -10.15
C THR A 37 5.00 1.21 -10.19
N PHE A 38 4.15 0.68 -9.31
CA PHE A 38 2.76 1.12 -9.11
C PHE A 38 2.46 1.31 -7.61
N ASP A 39 1.40 2.05 -7.28
CA ASP A 39 0.95 2.19 -5.88
C ASP A 39 0.06 1.01 -5.48
N TYR A 40 0.44 0.32 -4.40
CA TYR A 40 -0.27 -0.83 -3.85
C TYR A 40 -1.63 -0.46 -3.25
N LYS A 41 -1.83 0.81 -2.86
CA LYS A 41 -3.07 1.31 -2.22
C LYS A 41 -3.62 0.34 -1.16
N MET A 42 -2.74 -0.22 -0.34
CA MET A 42 -3.20 -0.97 0.81
C MET A 42 -4.06 -0.01 1.65
N GLN A 43 -5.06 -0.56 2.32
CA GLN A 43 -5.87 0.18 3.28
C GLN A 43 -5.62 -0.44 4.64
N ILE A 44 -5.33 0.39 5.63
CA ILE A 44 -5.38 -0.02 7.04
C ILE A 44 -6.84 0.08 7.46
N ASP A 45 -7.42 -1.03 7.93
CA ASP A 45 -8.76 -1.00 8.50
C ASP A 45 -8.83 0.02 9.67
N PRO A 46 -9.92 0.79 9.83
CA PRO A 46 -10.05 1.74 10.94
C PRO A 46 -9.94 1.07 12.32
N VAL A 47 -10.39 -0.18 12.43
CA VAL A 47 -10.22 -1.03 13.62
C VAL A 47 -8.74 -1.23 13.95
N ASP A 48 -7.91 -1.28 12.92
CA ASP A 48 -6.46 -1.39 13.04
C ASP A 48 -5.81 -0.05 13.44
N THR A 49 -6.44 1.06 13.07
CA THR A 49 -5.99 2.42 13.41
C THR A 49 -6.24 2.77 14.88
N GLU A 50 -7.39 2.42 15.46
CA GLU A 50 -7.69 2.69 16.88
C GLU A 50 -6.87 1.81 17.82
N SER A 51 -6.63 0.55 17.46
CA SER A 51 -5.72 -0.32 18.21
C SER A 51 -4.28 0.19 18.19
N THR A 52 -3.88 0.94 17.15
CA THR A 52 -2.57 1.59 17.08
C THR A 52 -2.38 2.68 18.14
N LYS A 53 -3.43 3.47 18.43
CA LYS A 53 -3.39 4.52 19.46
C LYS A 53 -3.35 3.93 20.87
N MET A 54 -4.06 2.83 21.10
CA MET A 54 -4.04 2.14 22.39
C MET A 54 -2.68 1.50 22.68
N ASP A 55 -2.02 0.90 21.68
CA ASP A 55 -0.70 0.28 21.85
C ASP A 55 0.39 1.31 22.21
N SER A 56 0.34 2.54 21.69
CA SER A 56 1.26 3.61 22.10
C SER A 56 1.13 3.99 23.59
N SER A 57 -0.09 3.93 24.13
CA SER A 57 -0.35 4.24 25.54
C SER A 57 0.06 3.09 26.47
N PHE A 58 -0.10 1.83 26.05
CA PHE A 58 0.34 0.66 26.82
C PHE A 58 1.87 0.51 26.86
N ASN A 59 2.59 0.89 25.80
CA ASN A 59 4.06 0.95 25.82
C ASN A 59 4.60 1.98 26.82
N LEU A 60 3.87 3.08 27.06
CA LEU A 60 4.20 4.05 28.11
C LEU A 60 3.91 3.53 29.53
N ALA A 61 2.95 2.62 29.66
CA ALA A 61 2.53 2.02 30.93
C ALA A 61 3.24 0.69 31.26
N GLY A 62 4.17 0.22 30.43
CA GLY A 62 4.99 -0.97 30.69
C GLY A 62 4.25 -2.30 30.71
N LEU A 63 3.04 -2.39 30.14
CA LEU A 63 2.25 -3.63 30.10
C LEU A 63 2.47 -4.40 28.78
N PRO A 64 2.60 -5.74 28.81
CA PRO A 64 2.76 -6.55 27.61
C PRO A 64 1.43 -6.64 26.85
N GLY A 65 1.26 -5.78 25.84
CA GLY A 65 0.14 -5.86 24.91
C GLY A 65 0.17 -7.17 24.09
N SER A 66 -1.02 -7.69 23.78
CA SER A 66 -1.18 -8.88 22.92
C SER A 66 -0.47 -8.67 21.56
N PRO A 67 0.36 -9.61 21.09
CA PRO A 67 1.21 -9.41 19.92
C PRO A 67 0.42 -9.62 18.62
N LYS A 68 -0.54 -8.75 18.31
CA LYS A 68 -0.88 -8.53 16.90
C LYS A 68 0.27 -7.71 16.31
N LYS A 69 1.39 -8.38 16.01
CA LYS A 69 2.44 -7.83 15.15
C LYS A 69 1.83 -7.60 13.76
N ARG A 70 1.09 -6.50 13.59
CA ARG A 70 0.73 -6.01 12.27
C ARG A 70 2.05 -5.66 11.62
N ILE A 71 2.45 -6.45 10.64
CA ILE A 71 3.71 -6.32 9.94
C ILE A 71 3.66 -4.98 9.20
N ARG A 72 4.15 -3.93 9.85
CA ARG A 72 4.40 -2.66 9.18
C ARG A 72 5.60 -2.88 8.27
N VAL A 73 5.34 -3.14 7.00
CA VAL A 73 6.41 -3.30 6.02
C VAL A 73 6.95 -1.92 5.69
N GLU A 74 8.24 -1.71 5.89
CA GLU A 74 8.90 -0.45 5.56
C GLU A 74 8.91 -0.23 4.03
N CYS A 75 8.55 0.97 3.60
CA CYS A 75 8.59 1.35 2.19
C CYS A 75 9.97 1.89 1.82
N ARG A 76 10.62 1.24 0.86
CA ARG A 76 11.97 1.61 0.38
C ARG A 76 11.98 2.15 -1.05
N CYS A 77 10.88 2.81 -1.47
CA CYS A 77 10.72 3.26 -2.86
C CYS A 77 11.61 4.44 -3.28
N GLY A 78 12.45 5.00 -2.41
CA GLY A 78 13.40 6.08 -2.74
C GLY A 78 12.80 7.46 -3.07
N SER A 79 11.47 7.59 -3.16
CA SER A 79 10.79 8.84 -3.49
C SER A 79 10.90 9.90 -2.38
N ASP A 80 11.07 11.17 -2.74
CA ASP A 80 11.10 12.30 -1.78
C ASP A 80 9.79 12.40 -0.97
N SER A 81 8.66 12.13 -1.62
CA SER A 81 7.32 12.06 -1.02
C SER A 81 6.95 10.67 -0.46
N CYS A 82 7.93 9.86 -0.03
CA CYS A 82 7.67 8.51 0.48
C CYS A 82 6.86 8.49 1.79
N ARG A 83 5.78 7.70 1.81
CA ARG A 83 4.91 7.43 2.98
C ARG A 83 5.56 6.59 4.09
N LYS A 84 6.82 6.18 3.93
CA LYS A 84 7.68 5.42 4.87
C LYS A 84 7.26 3.97 5.13
N TYR A 85 5.98 3.64 5.06
CA TYR A 85 5.48 2.27 5.23
C TYR A 85 4.58 1.89 4.06
N LEU A 86 4.54 0.60 3.73
CA LEU A 86 3.51 0.01 2.88
C LEU A 86 2.30 -0.25 3.77
N PHE A 87 1.21 0.42 3.44
CA PHE A 87 -0.04 0.33 4.14
C PHE A 87 -1.19 0.76 3.25
#